data_AF-A0A136WIM4-F1
#
_entry.id   AF-A0A136WIM4-F1
#
_cell.length_a   1.000
_cell.length_b   1.000
_cell.length_c   1.000
_cell.angle_alpha   90.00
_cell.angle_beta   90.00
_cell.angle_gamma   90.00
#
_symmetry.space_group_name_H-M   'P 1'
#
loop_
_entity.id
_entity.type
_entity.pdbx_description
1 polymer ?
#
loop_
_entity_poly.entity_id
_entity_poly.type
_entity_poly.pdbx_seq_one_letter_code
_entity_poly.pdbx_strand_id
1 'polypeptide(L)'
;MRKYVIIILSCLLLCALVFSACTSNSAPNSPSPYDETIYTSEDGLPPLEDDLKQLYQDAEAIYLKIVFFDFHTDFNQPIEKYGYVFYKVDEDHFNSYDSFKTYLSNYFSQDFINGKILAPGDSQFIEGEDGALYMLDAGRGSNIFYAGCVFHSVERSEDKIKFTATAYYANTQEGYEGELFFAEPENMSDYSTEDFTFILVMEGDKWKFDLFSCFF
;
A
#
# COMPACT_ATOMS: atom_id res chain seq x y z
N MET A 1 -32.29 38.52 45.83
CA MET A 1 -31.27 38.17 46.85
C MET A 1 -29.97 38.89 46.49
N ARG A 2 -29.25 39.33 47.53
CA ARG A 2 -28.22 40.39 47.62
C ARG A 2 -27.18 40.53 46.50
N LYS A 3 -26.98 41.78 46.06
CA LYS A 3 -25.68 42.35 45.63
C LYS A 3 -24.88 42.74 46.89
N TYR A 4 -23.57 42.50 46.94
CA TYR A 4 -22.58 43.38 47.60
C TYR A 4 -21.19 43.18 46.99
N VAL A 5 -20.53 44.32 46.79
CA VAL A 5 -19.16 44.56 46.31
C VAL A 5 -18.28 44.90 47.51
N ILE A 6 -17.06 44.34 47.59
CA ILE A 6 -15.86 44.84 48.32
C ILE A 6 -14.67 44.21 47.55
N ILE A 7 -13.80 44.85 46.77
CA ILE A 7 -12.88 46.01 46.88
C ILE A 7 -11.64 45.77 47.79
N ILE A 8 -10.50 45.59 47.08
CA ILE A 8 -9.10 46.00 47.36
C ILE A 8 -8.27 45.17 48.38
N LEU A 9 -7.15 44.58 47.92
CA LEU A 9 -5.81 45.12 48.22
C LEU A 9 -4.73 44.58 47.25
N SER A 10 -4.09 45.54 46.60
CA SER A 10 -2.90 45.50 45.77
C SER A 10 -1.62 45.12 46.53
N CYS A 11 -0.67 44.46 45.86
CA CYS A 11 0.76 44.79 46.02
C CYS A 11 1.54 44.58 44.72
N LEU A 12 2.34 45.59 44.42
CA LEU A 12 3.07 45.90 43.20
C LEU A 12 4.43 45.17 43.09
N LEU A 13 4.86 45.05 41.82
CA LEU A 13 6.24 45.04 41.30
C LEU A 13 7.25 43.99 41.81
N LEU A 14 7.88 43.27 40.88
CA LEU A 14 9.09 43.79 40.21
C LEU A 14 9.40 43.01 38.93
N CYS A 15 9.61 43.75 37.85
CA CYS A 15 10.30 43.27 36.65
C CYS A 15 11.74 42.88 37.01
N ALA A 16 12.18 41.71 36.57
CA ALA A 16 13.58 41.46 36.26
C ALA A 16 13.63 40.72 34.92
N LEU A 17 13.85 41.49 33.86
CA LEU A 17 14.47 40.99 32.63
C LEU A 17 15.87 40.49 33.01
N VAL A 18 16.14 39.22 32.78
CA VAL A 18 17.52 38.73 32.61
C VAL A 18 17.58 38.00 31.29
N PHE A 19 18.16 38.68 30.30
CA PHE A 19 18.83 38.03 29.19
C PHE A 19 19.99 37.19 29.76
N SER A 20 19.95 35.89 29.52
CA SER A 20 21.14 35.03 29.41
C SER A 20 20.75 33.96 28.39
N ALA A 21 21.19 34.16 27.15
CA ALA A 21 22.45 33.63 26.64
C ALA A 21 22.31 32.14 26.35
N CYS A 22 22.45 31.84 25.06
CA CYS A 22 22.41 30.53 24.44
C CYS A 22 23.25 29.51 25.21
N THR A 23 22.62 28.39 25.55
CA THR A 23 23.33 27.12 25.71
C THR A 23 22.51 26.06 25.01
N SER A 24 23.04 25.59 23.89
CA SER A 24 22.60 24.42 23.16
C SER A 24 22.65 23.20 24.09
N ASN A 25 21.52 22.85 24.70
CA ASN A 25 21.31 21.50 25.19
C ASN A 25 20.50 20.78 24.12
N SER A 26 21.21 20.11 23.22
CA SER A 26 20.65 19.00 22.45
C SER A 26 20.01 18.06 23.46
N ALA A 27 18.68 17.94 23.40
CA ALA A 27 17.98 16.89 24.12
C ALA A 27 18.60 15.55 23.69
N PRO A 28 18.81 14.59 24.59
CA PRO A 28 19.23 13.27 24.19
C PRO A 28 18.17 12.72 23.24
N ASN A 29 18.60 12.26 22.06
CA ASN A 29 17.74 11.52 21.13
C ASN A 29 17.01 10.43 21.92
N SER A 30 15.69 10.57 22.06
CA SER A 30 14.84 9.42 22.38
C SER A 30 15.10 8.36 21.31
N PRO A 31 15.34 7.09 21.67
CA PRO A 31 15.32 6.02 20.71
C PRO A 31 13.95 6.01 20.02
N SER A 32 13.93 5.95 18.68
CA SER A 32 12.71 5.63 17.94
C SER A 32 12.19 4.27 18.45
N PRO A 33 10.89 4.06 18.68
CA PRO A 33 10.43 2.85 19.38
C PRO A 33 10.48 1.56 18.54
N TYR A 34 10.99 1.61 17.31
CA TYR A 34 11.09 0.44 16.43
C TYR A 34 12.39 0.56 15.64
N ASP A 35 13.40 -0.22 16.00
CA ASP A 35 14.49 -0.54 15.06
C ASP A 35 13.90 -1.52 14.05
N GLU A 36 13.27 -0.97 13.01
CA GLU A 36 12.83 -1.74 11.85
C GLU A 36 14.07 -2.45 11.27
N THR A 37 14.03 -3.78 11.27
CA THR A 37 15.19 -4.59 10.90
C THR A 37 15.12 -4.91 9.41
N ILE A 38 16.17 -4.59 8.68
CA ILE A 38 16.29 -4.90 7.25
C ILE A 38 16.32 -6.42 7.05
N TYR A 39 15.52 -6.92 6.10
CA TYR A 39 15.57 -8.29 5.62
C TYR A 39 16.24 -8.33 4.26
N THR A 40 17.39 -8.98 4.18
CA THR A 40 18.04 -9.29 2.91
C THR A 40 17.34 -10.49 2.27
N SER A 41 16.61 -10.24 1.19
CA SER A 41 15.91 -11.29 0.46
C SER A 41 16.83 -11.88 -0.61
N GLU A 42 16.99 -13.21 -0.61
CA GLU A 42 17.75 -13.91 -1.66
C GLU A 42 16.91 -14.19 -2.92
N ASP A 43 15.58 -14.20 -2.77
CA ASP A 43 14.60 -14.59 -3.79
C ASP A 43 13.68 -13.43 -4.21
N GLY A 44 13.88 -12.24 -3.65
CA GLY A 44 13.01 -11.08 -3.87
C GLY A 44 11.63 -11.20 -3.20
N LEU A 45 11.45 -12.16 -2.29
CA LEU A 45 10.21 -12.38 -1.55
C LEU A 45 10.29 -11.81 -0.13
N PRO A 46 9.13 -11.50 0.48
CA PRO A 46 9.08 -10.97 1.84
C PRO A 46 9.56 -11.99 2.88
N PRO A 47 9.90 -11.53 4.10
CA PRO A 47 10.30 -12.36 5.24
C PRO A 47 9.14 -13.19 5.82
N LEU A 48 8.57 -14.08 5.00
CA LEU A 48 7.46 -14.96 5.33
C LEU A 48 7.90 -16.43 5.17
N GLU A 49 7.11 -17.33 5.78
CA GLU A 49 7.25 -18.78 5.58
C GLU A 49 6.82 -19.17 4.15
N ASP A 50 7.27 -20.33 3.66
CA ASP A 50 7.12 -20.76 2.26
C ASP A 50 5.67 -20.72 1.74
N ASP A 51 4.70 -21.12 2.56
CA ASP A 51 3.27 -21.11 2.20
C ASP A 51 2.75 -19.68 2.01
N LEU A 52 3.19 -18.75 2.87
CA LEU A 52 2.84 -17.33 2.79
C LEU A 52 3.64 -16.59 1.71
N LYS A 53 4.85 -17.03 1.38
CA LYS A 53 5.59 -16.57 0.20
C LYS A 53 4.87 -16.95 -1.09
N GLN A 54 4.38 -18.19 -1.19
CA GLN A 54 3.55 -18.59 -2.34
C GLN A 54 2.27 -17.75 -2.41
N LEU A 55 1.61 -17.52 -1.27
CA LEU A 55 0.44 -16.64 -1.20
C LEU A 55 0.76 -15.23 -1.69
N TYR A 56 1.91 -14.66 -1.31
CA TYR A 56 2.37 -13.35 -1.79
C TYR A 56 2.56 -13.33 -3.31
N GLN A 57 3.25 -14.33 -3.87
CA GLN A 57 3.49 -14.42 -5.31
C GLN A 57 2.19 -14.57 -6.12
N ASP A 58 1.28 -15.42 -5.65
CA ASP A 58 -0.01 -15.61 -6.32
C ASP A 58 -0.88 -14.34 -6.23
N ALA A 59 -0.86 -13.66 -5.08
CA ALA A 59 -1.54 -12.38 -4.89
C ALA A 59 -0.95 -11.29 -5.77
N GLU A 60 0.38 -11.21 -5.86
CA GLU A 60 1.08 -10.27 -6.74
C GLU A 60 0.70 -10.48 -8.21
N ALA A 61 0.71 -11.74 -8.68
CA ALA A 61 0.41 -12.07 -10.06
C ALA A 61 -0.98 -11.58 -10.49
N ILE A 62 -2.02 -11.83 -9.68
CA ILE A 62 -3.37 -11.34 -10.00
C ILE A 62 -3.49 -9.82 -9.80
N TYR A 63 -2.82 -9.25 -8.80
CA TYR A 63 -2.87 -7.81 -8.55
C TYR A 63 -2.19 -7.01 -9.65
N LEU A 64 -1.11 -7.52 -10.25
CA LEU A 64 -0.48 -6.92 -11.43
C LEU A 64 -1.42 -6.94 -12.66
N LYS A 65 -2.12 -8.06 -12.91
CA LYS A 65 -3.14 -8.10 -13.98
C LYS A 65 -4.21 -7.04 -13.77
N ILE A 66 -4.67 -6.86 -12.53
CA ILE A 66 -5.62 -5.82 -12.11
C ILE A 66 -5.07 -4.42 -12.40
N VAL A 67 -3.87 -4.09 -11.91
CA VAL A 67 -3.31 -2.74 -12.00
C VAL A 67 -2.97 -2.35 -13.44
N PHE A 68 -2.58 -3.31 -14.28
CA PHE A 68 -2.24 -3.06 -15.69
C PHE A 68 -3.39 -3.28 -16.66
N PHE A 69 -4.57 -3.70 -16.19
CA PHE A 69 -5.72 -4.03 -17.04
C PHE A 69 -5.38 -5.13 -18.07
N ASP A 70 -4.55 -6.10 -17.68
CA ASP A 70 -4.03 -7.16 -18.55
C ASP A 70 -4.96 -8.38 -18.55
N PHE A 71 -6.21 -8.17 -18.96
CA PHE A 71 -7.19 -9.25 -19.12
C PHE A 71 -7.54 -9.43 -20.60
N HIS A 72 -7.70 -10.68 -21.03
CA HIS A 72 -8.30 -10.94 -22.34
C HIS A 72 -9.72 -10.38 -22.36
N THR A 73 -10.02 -9.55 -23.36
CA THR A 73 -11.17 -8.64 -23.35
C THR A 73 -11.83 -8.60 -24.73
N ASP A 74 -13.16 -8.73 -24.78
CA ASP A 74 -13.94 -8.54 -26.00
C ASP A 74 -14.26 -7.05 -26.21
N PHE A 75 -13.51 -6.43 -27.11
CA PHE A 75 -13.67 -5.01 -27.48
C PHE A 75 -14.88 -4.72 -28.38
N ASN A 76 -15.63 -5.74 -28.82
CA ASN A 76 -16.75 -5.55 -29.75
C ASN A 76 -18.07 -5.18 -29.06
N GLN A 77 -18.16 -5.32 -27.73
CA GLN A 77 -19.38 -5.10 -26.95
C GLN A 77 -19.11 -4.14 -25.77
N PRO A 78 -18.83 -2.86 -26.05
CA PRO A 78 -18.65 -1.88 -24.99
C PRO A 78 -19.96 -1.59 -24.26
N ILE A 79 -19.85 -1.32 -22.96
CA ILE A 79 -20.92 -0.71 -22.17
C ILE A 79 -20.46 0.63 -21.61
N GLU A 80 -21.35 1.61 -21.62
CA GLU A 80 -21.11 2.91 -21.00
C GLU A 80 -21.78 2.97 -19.63
N LYS A 81 -20.99 3.24 -18.58
CA LYS A 81 -21.50 3.37 -17.21
C LYS A 81 -20.66 4.39 -16.46
N TYR A 82 -21.30 5.21 -15.63
CA TYR A 82 -20.62 6.24 -14.82
C TYR A 82 -19.73 7.22 -15.63
N GLY A 83 -19.99 7.40 -16.93
CA GLY A 83 -19.19 8.25 -17.81
C GLY A 83 -17.93 7.60 -18.39
N TYR A 84 -17.76 6.29 -18.21
CA TYR A 84 -16.64 5.51 -18.74
C TYR A 84 -17.12 4.38 -19.66
N VAL A 85 -16.22 3.91 -20.53
CA VAL A 85 -16.42 2.75 -21.40
C VAL A 85 -15.77 1.53 -20.78
N PHE A 86 -16.52 0.45 -20.69
CA PHE A 86 -16.05 -0.84 -20.20
C PHE A 86 -16.23 -1.91 -21.25
N TYR A 87 -15.35 -2.90 -21.21
CA TYR A 87 -15.38 -4.04 -22.12
C TYR A 87 -15.47 -5.35 -21.35
N LYS A 88 -16.09 -6.35 -21.97
CA LYS A 88 -16.32 -7.64 -21.33
C LYS A 88 -15.02 -8.42 -21.22
N VAL A 89 -14.70 -8.91 -20.02
CA VAL A 89 -13.57 -9.83 -19.83
C VAL A 89 -13.96 -11.20 -20.41
N ASP A 90 -13.09 -11.75 -21.26
CA ASP A 90 -13.25 -13.04 -21.95
C ASP A 90 -12.13 -14.01 -21.54
N GLU A 91 -12.00 -14.24 -20.23
CA GLU A 91 -11.11 -15.26 -19.67
C GLU A 91 -11.94 -16.33 -18.96
N ASP A 92 -11.67 -17.61 -19.22
CA ASP A 92 -12.46 -18.75 -18.73
C ASP A 92 -12.71 -18.74 -17.21
N HIS A 93 -11.74 -18.25 -16.44
CA HIS A 93 -11.79 -18.21 -14.97
C HIS A 93 -12.52 -16.98 -14.42
N PHE A 94 -12.79 -15.97 -15.25
CA PHE A 94 -13.38 -14.68 -14.87
C PHE A 94 -14.65 -14.37 -15.67
N ASN A 95 -15.42 -15.42 -15.97
CA ASN A 95 -16.62 -15.36 -16.79
C ASN A 95 -17.79 -14.57 -16.15
N SER A 96 -17.74 -14.30 -14.85
CA SER A 96 -18.71 -13.49 -14.13
C SER A 96 -18.06 -12.61 -13.06
N TYR A 97 -18.74 -11.53 -12.69
CA TYR A 97 -18.30 -10.65 -11.62
C TYR A 97 -18.14 -11.41 -10.28
N ASP A 98 -19.08 -12.30 -9.98
CA ASP A 98 -19.04 -13.16 -8.79
C ASP A 98 -17.89 -14.20 -8.84
N SER A 99 -17.60 -14.76 -10.02
CA SER A 99 -16.48 -15.70 -10.17
C SER A 99 -15.14 -15.00 -9.91
N PHE A 100 -14.98 -13.77 -10.38
CA PHE A 100 -13.80 -12.96 -10.13
C PHE A 100 -13.67 -12.60 -8.65
N LYS A 101 -14.73 -12.11 -8.02
CA LYS A 101 -14.74 -11.84 -6.57
C LYS A 101 -14.40 -13.10 -5.76
N THR A 102 -14.95 -14.25 -6.13
CA THR A 102 -14.65 -15.55 -5.50
C THR A 102 -13.20 -15.94 -5.70
N TYR A 103 -12.65 -15.75 -6.90
CA TYR A 103 -11.24 -16.01 -7.17
C TYR A 103 -10.33 -15.14 -6.30
N LEU A 104 -10.60 -13.83 -6.22
CA LEU A 104 -9.83 -12.89 -5.39
C LEU A 104 -9.86 -13.25 -3.91
N SER A 105 -10.97 -13.81 -3.42
CA SER A 105 -11.10 -14.25 -2.02
C SER A 105 -10.10 -15.35 -1.63
N ASN A 106 -9.40 -15.97 -2.57
CA ASN A 106 -8.29 -16.88 -2.27
C ASN A 106 -7.06 -16.14 -1.73
N TYR A 107 -6.91 -14.85 -2.05
CA TYR A 107 -5.70 -14.07 -1.80
C TYR A 107 -5.94 -12.86 -0.90
N PHE A 108 -7.07 -12.18 -1.07
CA PHE A 108 -7.38 -10.90 -0.42
C PHE A 108 -8.56 -10.99 0.54
N SER A 109 -8.57 -10.12 1.55
CA SER A 109 -9.66 -10.00 2.51
C SER A 109 -10.91 -9.48 1.81
N GLN A 110 -12.09 -9.76 2.37
CA GLN A 110 -13.32 -9.19 1.81
C GLN A 110 -13.32 -7.66 1.87
N ASP A 111 -12.72 -7.08 2.91
CA ASP A 111 -12.63 -5.64 3.07
C ASP A 111 -11.72 -5.01 2.00
N PHE A 112 -10.57 -5.62 1.69
CA PHE A 112 -9.70 -5.15 0.62
C PHE A 112 -10.35 -5.31 -0.77
N ILE A 113 -11.01 -6.44 -1.03
CA ILE A 113 -11.70 -6.66 -2.30
C ILE A 113 -12.79 -5.61 -2.51
N ASN A 114 -13.68 -5.41 -1.54
CA ASN A 114 -14.83 -4.50 -1.68
C ASN A 114 -14.46 -3.02 -1.49
N GLY A 115 -13.39 -2.73 -0.76
CA GLY A 115 -12.95 -1.37 -0.45
C GLY A 115 -11.89 -0.82 -1.39
N LYS A 116 -11.16 -1.69 -2.11
CA LYS A 116 -10.07 -1.29 -3.01
C LYS A 116 -10.24 -1.78 -4.44
N ILE A 117 -10.33 -3.10 -4.67
CA ILE A 117 -10.32 -3.66 -6.03
C ILE A 117 -11.66 -3.44 -6.74
N LEU A 118 -12.76 -3.69 -6.03
CA LEU A 118 -14.14 -3.61 -6.51
C LEU A 118 -14.89 -2.45 -5.84
N ALA A 119 -14.16 -1.39 -5.48
CA ALA A 119 -14.67 -0.27 -4.71
C ALA A 119 -15.80 0.46 -5.46
N PRO A 120 -16.93 0.76 -4.80
CA PRO A 120 -17.99 1.55 -5.41
C PRO A 120 -17.48 2.94 -5.82
N GLY A 121 -17.50 3.23 -7.13
CA GLY A 121 -17.11 4.54 -7.67
C GLY A 121 -15.63 4.67 -8.09
N ASP A 122 -14.78 3.71 -7.74
CA ASP A 122 -13.41 3.56 -8.28
C ASP A 122 -13.48 2.46 -9.35
N SER A 123 -13.88 2.86 -10.55
CA SER A 123 -14.54 1.96 -11.49
C SER A 123 -13.54 1.30 -12.44
N GLN A 124 -12.65 0.46 -11.91
CA GLN A 124 -11.81 -0.41 -12.74
C GLN A 124 -12.61 -1.59 -13.28
N PHE A 125 -13.53 -2.14 -12.47
CA PHE A 125 -14.38 -3.26 -12.84
C PHE A 125 -15.83 -2.97 -12.48
N ILE A 126 -16.76 -3.48 -13.29
CA ILE A 126 -18.19 -3.44 -13.02
C ILE A 126 -18.86 -4.77 -13.38
N GLU A 127 -19.98 -5.03 -12.73
CA GLU A 127 -20.92 -6.07 -13.13
C GLU A 127 -21.82 -5.54 -14.26
N GLY A 128 -21.87 -6.30 -15.37
CA GLY A 128 -22.81 -6.08 -16.47
C GLY A 128 -24.22 -6.58 -16.15
N GLU A 129 -25.21 -6.17 -16.94
CA GLU A 129 -26.59 -6.67 -16.76
C GLU A 129 -26.73 -8.17 -17.02
N ASP A 130 -25.76 -8.77 -17.74
CA ASP A 130 -25.63 -10.21 -17.99
C ASP A 130 -24.87 -10.95 -16.87
N GLY A 131 -24.47 -10.26 -15.80
CA GLY A 131 -23.67 -10.79 -14.69
C GLY A 131 -22.18 -10.99 -15.03
N ALA A 132 -21.75 -10.65 -16.25
CA ALA A 132 -20.36 -10.78 -16.64
C ALA A 132 -19.48 -9.70 -15.98
N LEU A 133 -18.18 -9.98 -15.89
CA LEU A 133 -17.17 -9.01 -15.48
C LEU A 133 -16.86 -8.09 -16.66
N TYR A 134 -16.95 -6.78 -16.43
CA TYR A 134 -16.49 -5.77 -17.37
C TYR A 134 -15.37 -4.95 -16.75
N MET A 135 -14.38 -4.60 -17.56
CA MET A 135 -13.18 -3.87 -17.17
C MET A 135 -13.11 -2.54 -17.91
N LEU A 136 -12.64 -1.51 -17.21
CA LEU A 136 -12.37 -0.19 -17.77
C LEU A 136 -11.23 -0.27 -18.80
N ASP A 137 -11.38 0.46 -19.90
CA ASP A 137 -10.29 0.66 -20.86
C ASP A 137 -9.31 1.73 -20.37
N ALA A 138 -8.39 1.31 -19.52
CA ALA A 138 -7.41 2.19 -18.89
C ALA A 138 -6.03 1.55 -18.79
N GLY A 139 -5.58 0.90 -19.88
CA GLY A 139 -4.27 0.22 -19.94
C GLY A 139 -3.15 1.06 -19.32
N ARG A 140 -2.44 0.47 -18.36
CA ARG A 140 -1.36 1.14 -17.62
C ARG A 140 -0.05 0.41 -17.88
N GLY A 141 1.03 1.16 -18.10
CA GLY A 141 2.38 0.62 -18.19
C GLY A 141 3.03 0.48 -16.81
N SER A 142 4.00 -0.42 -16.71
CA SER A 142 4.88 -0.55 -15.55
C SER A 142 5.82 0.65 -15.43
N ASN A 143 6.23 0.95 -14.20
CA ASN A 143 7.22 1.93 -13.83
C ASN A 143 8.61 1.44 -14.26
N ILE A 144 9.05 1.91 -15.42
CA ILE A 144 10.34 1.58 -16.03
C ILE A 144 11.56 2.01 -15.18
N PHE A 145 11.35 2.79 -14.13
CA PHE A 145 12.43 3.20 -13.22
C PHE A 145 12.60 2.25 -12.03
N TYR A 146 11.68 1.30 -11.81
CA TYR A 146 11.79 0.36 -10.69
C TYR A 146 13.08 -0.46 -10.78
N ALA A 147 13.86 -0.43 -9.70
CA ALA A 147 15.20 -1.01 -9.64
C ALA A 147 15.32 -2.15 -8.62
N GLY A 148 14.35 -2.30 -7.73
CA GLY A 148 14.40 -3.29 -6.67
C GLY A 148 13.60 -2.87 -5.44
N CYS A 149 13.53 -3.77 -4.47
CA CYS A 149 12.92 -3.46 -3.17
C CYS A 149 13.67 -4.14 -2.03
N VAL A 150 13.66 -3.52 -0.86
CA VAL A 150 14.19 -4.10 0.36
C VAL A 150 13.03 -4.29 1.33
N PHE A 151 12.82 -5.52 1.77
CA PHE A 151 11.81 -5.82 2.78
C PHE A 151 12.35 -5.56 4.18
N HIS A 152 11.45 -5.26 5.10
CA HIS A 152 11.79 -5.05 6.49
C HIS A 152 11.01 -5.97 7.42
N SER A 153 11.31 -5.85 8.70
CA SER A 153 10.82 -6.70 9.77
C SER A 153 9.32 -6.93 9.74
N VAL A 154 8.94 -8.15 10.12
CA VAL A 154 7.54 -8.56 10.27
C VAL A 154 7.09 -8.37 11.72
N GLU A 155 5.98 -7.67 11.90
CA GLU A 155 5.20 -7.66 13.13
C GLU A 155 4.11 -8.72 13.04
N ARG A 156 3.99 -9.59 14.06
CA ARG A 156 3.04 -10.72 14.05
C ARG A 156 2.20 -10.81 15.32
N SER A 157 0.90 -11.04 15.14
CA SER A 157 -0.05 -11.49 16.15
C SER A 157 -0.68 -12.82 15.72
N GLU A 158 -1.64 -13.32 16.50
CA GLU A 158 -2.40 -14.53 16.19
C GLU A 158 -3.19 -14.41 14.86
N ASP A 159 -3.69 -13.21 14.57
CA ASP A 159 -4.65 -12.92 13.52
C ASP A 159 -4.17 -11.87 12.51
N LYS A 160 -2.96 -11.33 12.68
CA LYS A 160 -2.38 -10.30 11.80
C LYS A 160 -0.89 -10.49 11.57
N ILE A 161 -0.47 -10.28 10.34
CA ILE A 161 0.94 -10.16 9.94
C ILE A 161 1.09 -8.81 9.24
N LYS A 162 2.05 -8.00 9.64
CA LYS A 162 2.39 -6.75 8.97
C LYS A 162 3.87 -6.77 8.61
N PHE A 163 4.20 -6.40 7.39
CA PHE A 163 5.57 -6.15 6.95
C PHE A 163 5.59 -4.96 6.00
N THR A 164 6.77 -4.42 5.78
CA THR A 164 6.98 -3.24 4.93
C THR A 164 8.06 -3.56 3.89
N ALA A 165 8.08 -2.75 2.83
CA ALA A 165 9.15 -2.77 1.85
C ALA A 165 9.46 -1.34 1.41
N THR A 166 10.73 -1.04 1.20
CA THR A 166 11.16 0.17 0.51
C THR A 166 11.45 -0.20 -0.93
N ALA A 167 10.66 0.33 -1.88
CA ALA A 167 10.96 0.22 -3.30
C ALA A 167 11.94 1.31 -3.71
N TYR A 168 12.79 1.00 -4.68
CA TYR A 168 13.80 1.90 -5.21
C TYR A 168 13.54 2.15 -6.69
N TYR A 169 13.59 3.41 -7.09
CA TYR A 169 13.40 3.84 -8.47
C TYR A 169 14.60 4.65 -8.93
N ALA A 170 15.21 4.25 -10.05
CA ALA A 170 16.42 4.87 -10.58
C ALA A 170 16.18 6.34 -10.98
N ASN A 171 17.06 7.23 -10.55
CA ASN A 171 17.03 8.66 -10.89
C ASN A 171 17.68 8.90 -12.27
N THR A 172 17.17 8.23 -13.31
CA THR A 172 17.66 8.31 -14.69
C THR A 172 16.62 8.93 -15.62
N GLN A 173 17.01 9.24 -16.86
CA GLN A 173 16.08 9.71 -17.90
C GLN A 173 15.53 8.57 -18.76
N GLU A 174 16.23 7.44 -18.86
CA GLU A 174 15.97 6.39 -19.85
C GLU A 174 15.35 5.11 -19.25
N GLY A 175 15.10 5.08 -17.93
CA GLY A 175 14.65 3.88 -17.20
C GLY A 175 15.81 3.17 -16.49
N TYR A 176 15.48 2.15 -15.70
CA TYR A 176 16.46 1.28 -15.07
C TYR A 176 16.75 0.07 -15.97
N GLU A 177 18.02 -0.12 -16.33
CA GLU A 177 18.49 -1.23 -17.18
C GLU A 177 19.31 -2.28 -16.42
N GLY A 178 19.48 -2.10 -15.10
CA GLY A 178 20.23 -3.02 -14.26
C GLY A 178 19.43 -4.26 -13.87
N GLU A 179 20.10 -5.22 -13.24
CA GLU A 179 19.42 -6.32 -12.55
C GLU A 179 18.66 -5.79 -11.33
N LEU A 180 17.47 -6.35 -11.08
CA LEU A 180 16.71 -6.00 -9.88
C LEU A 180 17.52 -6.39 -8.63
N PHE A 181 17.52 -5.52 -7.61
CA PHE A 181 18.19 -5.78 -6.35
C PHE A 181 17.20 -5.94 -5.19
N PHE A 182 17.60 -6.73 -4.20
CA PHE A 182 16.80 -7.02 -3.00
C PHE A 182 17.54 -6.77 -1.68
N ALA A 183 18.60 -5.97 -1.77
CA ALA A 183 19.40 -5.46 -0.67
C ALA A 183 19.62 -3.95 -0.86
N GLU A 184 19.95 -3.22 0.21
CA GLU A 184 20.19 -1.78 0.09
C GLU A 184 21.34 -1.50 -0.91
N PRO A 185 21.14 -0.59 -1.88
CA PRO A 185 22.19 -0.25 -2.82
C PRO A 185 23.29 0.57 -2.13
N GLU A 186 24.54 0.39 -2.54
CA GLU A 186 25.67 1.13 -1.96
C GLU A 186 25.53 2.66 -2.13
N ASN A 187 24.97 3.10 -3.26
CA ASN A 187 24.80 4.51 -3.61
C ASN A 187 23.32 4.93 -3.57
N MET A 188 22.81 5.21 -2.36
CA MET A 188 21.41 5.64 -2.17
C MET A 188 21.01 6.89 -2.97
N SER A 189 21.96 7.77 -3.34
CA SER A 189 21.68 8.98 -4.12
C SER A 189 21.20 8.72 -5.55
N ASP A 190 21.46 7.52 -6.06
CA ASP A 190 21.12 7.14 -7.44
C ASP A 190 19.64 6.75 -7.58
N TYR A 191 18.92 6.67 -6.45
CA TYR A 191 17.55 6.21 -6.38
C TYR A 191 16.65 7.19 -5.62
N SER A 192 15.39 7.22 -5.99
CA SER A 192 14.30 7.68 -5.14
C SER A 192 13.63 6.46 -4.50
N THR A 193 12.98 6.65 -3.35
CA THR A 193 12.36 5.55 -2.60
C THR A 193 10.90 5.81 -2.30
N GLU A 194 10.15 4.73 -2.16
CA GLU A 194 8.77 4.74 -1.67
C GLU A 194 8.56 3.55 -0.72
N ASP A 195 7.93 3.82 0.42
CA ASP A 195 7.66 2.81 1.43
C ASP A 195 6.25 2.24 1.27
N PHE A 196 6.18 0.92 1.24
CA PHE A 196 4.95 0.15 1.10
C PHE A 196 4.70 -0.64 2.38
N THR A 197 3.43 -0.75 2.76
CA THR A 197 2.99 -1.59 3.87
C THR A 197 2.11 -2.70 3.32
N PHE A 198 2.34 -3.91 3.82
CA PHE A 198 1.55 -5.09 3.53
C PHE A 198 0.96 -5.61 4.83
N ILE A 199 -0.31 -6.02 4.77
CA ILE A 199 -1.02 -6.56 5.91
C ILE A 199 -1.71 -7.85 5.49
N LEU A 200 -1.42 -8.95 6.17
CA LEU A 200 -2.28 -10.12 6.17
C LEU A 200 -3.14 -10.15 7.43
N VAL A 201 -4.38 -10.62 7.27
CA VAL A 201 -5.32 -10.92 8.35
C VAL A 201 -5.80 -12.35 8.23
N MET A 202 -6.16 -12.97 9.35
CA MET A 202 -6.81 -14.27 9.37
C MET A 202 -8.32 -14.10 9.09
N GLU A 203 -8.80 -14.59 7.95
CA GLU A 203 -10.23 -14.69 7.66
C GLU A 203 -10.64 -16.17 7.63
N GLY A 204 -11.38 -16.59 8.65
CA GLY A 204 -11.69 -18.01 8.85
C GLY A 204 -10.43 -18.78 9.25
N ASP A 205 -10.01 -19.72 8.41
CA ASP A 205 -8.83 -20.56 8.61
C ASP A 205 -7.69 -20.25 7.62
N LYS A 206 -7.75 -19.10 6.93
CA LYS A 206 -6.79 -18.71 5.89
C LYS A 206 -6.29 -17.29 6.08
N TRP A 207 -5.00 -17.10 5.86
CA TRP A 207 -4.40 -15.78 5.71
C TRP A 207 -4.84 -15.12 4.40
N LYS A 208 -5.12 -13.82 4.47
CA LYS A 208 -5.54 -12.98 3.34
C LYS A 208 -4.88 -11.62 3.41
N PHE A 209 -4.49 -11.05 2.28
CA PHE A 209 -4.02 -9.68 2.24
C PHE A 209 -5.17 -8.68 2.41
N ASP A 210 -5.07 -7.88 3.46
CA ASP A 210 -5.96 -6.75 3.77
C ASP A 210 -5.37 -5.41 3.30
N LEU A 211 -4.07 -5.38 3.06
CA LEU A 211 -3.38 -4.28 2.39
C LEU A 211 -2.29 -4.86 1.49
N PHE A 212 -2.33 -4.52 0.20
CA PHE A 212 -1.41 -4.98 -0.81
C PHE A 212 -1.06 -3.85 -1.79
N SER A 213 0.14 -3.88 -2.34
CA SER A 213 0.61 -2.94 -3.35
C SER A 213 1.63 -3.61 -4.27
N CYS A 214 1.75 -3.12 -5.50
CA CYS A 214 2.83 -3.47 -6.41
C CYS A 214 3.85 -2.34 -6.45
N PHE A 215 5.11 -2.68 -6.71
CA PHE A 215 6.21 -1.71 -6.84
C PHE A 215 6.35 -1.15 -8.27
N PHE A 216 5.57 -1.69 -9.20
CA PHE A 216 5.64 -1.45 -10.64
C PHE A 216 4.52 -0.52 -11.11
#